data_AF-A0A959ITT7-F1
#
_entry.id   AF-A0A959ITT7-F1
#
_cell.length_a   1.000
_cell.length_b   1.000
_cell.length_c   1.000
_cell.angle_alpha   90.00
_cell.angle_beta   90.00
_cell.angle_gamma   90.00
#
_symmetry.space_group_name_H-M   'P 1'
#
loop_
_entity.id
_entity.type
_entity.pdbx_description
1 polymer ?
#
loop_
_entity_poly.entity_id
_entity_poly.type
_entity_poly.pdbx_seq_one_letter_code
_entity_poly.pdbx_strand_id
1 'polypeptide(L)' 'VTLEPCTMCAGALAWAQLGKLVYGAADSKRGFMRYGKAFLHPKTQVAFGILEDKCQQILQDFFAKRRN' A
#
# COMPACT_ATOMS: atom_id res chain seq x y z
N VAL A 1 -1.05 -0.64 -6.81
CA VAL A 1 0.21 -1.15 -6.23
C VAL A 1 -0.06 -2.45 -5.48
N THR A 2 0.81 -3.46 -5.50
CA THR A 2 0.50 -4.78 -4.92
C THR A 2 0.51 -4.79 -3.38
N LEU A 3 1.33 -3.94 -2.76
CA LEU A 3 1.38 -3.70 -1.32
C LEU A 3 0.94 -2.27 -1.02
N GLU A 4 0.35 -2.06 0.15
CA GLU A 4 0.03 -0.74 0.69
C GLU A 4 1.24 0.21 0.65
N PRO A 5 1.06 1.45 0.16
CA PRO A 5 2.14 2.45 0.17
C PRO A 5 2.61 2.77 1.59
N CYS A 6 3.92 3.01 1.76
CA CYS A 6 4.42 3.62 2.99
C CYS A 6 4.10 5.13 3.04
N THR A 7 4.36 5.75 4.18
CA THR A 7 4.14 7.21 4.39
C THR A 7 4.86 8.08 3.35
N MET A 8 6.09 7.70 2.97
CA MET A 8 6.85 8.39 1.92
C MET A 8 6.11 8.37 0.58
N CYS A 9 5.68 7.19 0.14
CA CYS A 9 4.95 7.03 -1.12
C CYS A 9 3.58 7.72 -1.06
N ALA A 10 2.86 7.63 0.05
CA ALA A 10 1.58 8.30 0.24
C ALA A 10 1.72 9.84 0.12
N GLY A 11 2.76 10.42 0.74
CA GLY A 11 3.06 11.85 0.59
C GLY A 11 3.36 12.22 -0.86
N ALA A 12 4.17 11.43 -1.57
CA ALA A 12 4.43 11.65 -2.99
C ALA A 12 3.14 11.59 -3.84
N LEU A 13 2.23 10.66 -3.55
CA LEU A 13 0.94 10.55 -4.23
C LEU A 13 0.02 11.75 -3.93
N ALA A 14 0.09 12.30 -2.72
CA ALA A 14 -0.64 13.52 -2.36
C ALA A 14 -0.13 14.73 -3.16
N TRP A 15 1.18 14.90 -3.26
CA TRP A 15 1.80 15.96 -4.08
C TRP A 15 1.47 15.82 -5.56
N ALA A 16 1.44 14.59 -6.08
CA ALA A 16 1.03 14.30 -7.44
C ALA A 16 -0.50 14.45 -7.67
N GLN A 17 -1.27 14.74 -6.62
CA GLN A 17 -2.73 14.87 -6.65
C GLN A 17 -3.44 13.67 -7.31
N LEU A 18 -2.95 12.46 -7.04
CA LEU A 18 -3.46 11.25 -7.69
C LEU A 18 -4.95 11.03 -7.36
N GLY A 19 -5.78 10.83 -8.38
CA GLY A 19 -7.23 10.68 -8.20
C GLY A 19 -7.67 9.36 -7.57
N LYS A 20 -6.91 8.27 -7.80
CA LYS A 20 -7.28 6.92 -7.34
C LYS A 20 -6.06 6.11 -6.94
N LEU A 21 -6.05 5.62 -5.71
CA LEU A 21 -5.08 4.65 -5.20
C LEU A 21 -5.77 3.30 -5.06
N VAL A 22 -5.26 2.30 -5.77
CA VAL A 22 -5.71 0.92 -5.65
C VAL A 22 -4.56 0.06 -5.18
N TYR A 23 -4.74 -0.70 -4.10
CA TYR A 23 -3.73 -1.64 -3.64
C TYR A 23 -4.25 -3.02 -3.23
N GLY A 24 -3.35 -3.99 -3.21
CA GLY A 24 -3.68 -5.39 -2.91
C GLY A 24 -3.62 -5.68 -1.42
N ALA A 25 -2.44 -6.09 -0.95
CA ALA A 25 -2.21 -6.43 0.46
C ALA A 25 -1.98 -5.20 1.33
N ALA A 26 -2.52 -5.21 2.55
CA ALA A 26 -2.25 -4.21 3.58
C ALA A 26 -0.87 -4.42 4.24
N ASP A 27 -0.24 -3.34 4.71
CA ASP A 27 1.03 -3.39 5.45
C ASP A 27 0.80 -2.96 6.90
N SER A 28 0.67 -3.95 7.80
CA SER A 28 0.49 -3.71 9.23
C SER A 28 1.69 -3.06 9.92
N LYS A 29 2.89 -3.12 9.33
CA LYS A 29 4.13 -2.58 9.92
C LYS A 29 4.42 -1.16 9.47
N ARG A 30 4.26 -0.85 8.18
CA ARG A 30 4.72 0.42 7.58
C ARG A 30 3.68 1.09 6.67
N GLY A 31 2.46 0.56 6.60
CA GLY A 31 1.37 1.11 5.80
C GLY A 31 0.95 2.52 6.24
N PHE A 32 0.65 3.37 5.27
CA PHE A 32 0.21 4.74 5.51
C PHE A 32 -1.16 4.81 6.22
N MET A 33 -2.03 3.79 6.07
CA MET A 33 -3.35 3.77 6.72
C MET A 33 -3.28 3.85 8.24
N ARG A 34 -2.16 3.43 8.84
CA ARG A 34 -1.92 3.58 10.29
C ARG A 34 -1.97 5.02 10.76
N TYR A 35 -1.63 5.97 9.89
CA TYR A 35 -1.66 7.40 10.16
C TYR A 35 -2.90 8.09 9.57
N GLY A 36 -3.75 7.33 8.89
CA GLY A 36 -5.01 7.78 8.32
C GLY A 36 -4.90 8.34 6.90
N LYS A 37 -6.08 8.59 6.31
CA LYS A 37 -6.23 9.08 4.93
C LYS A 37 -5.67 10.50 4.71
N ALA A 38 -5.39 11.24 5.77
CA ALA A 38 -4.84 12.60 5.70
C ALA A 38 -3.47 12.69 4.98
N PHE A 39 -2.75 11.57 4.85
CA PHE A 39 -1.51 11.48 4.07
C PHE A 39 -1.72 11.52 2.55
N LEU A 40 -2.96 11.36 2.09
CA LEU A 40 -3.33 11.45 0.67
C LEU A 40 -4.05 12.76 0.40
N HIS A 41 -4.10 13.14 -0.87
CA HIS A 41 -4.89 14.28 -1.29
C HIS A 41 -6.39 14.02 -0.99
N PRO A 42 -7.18 15.01 -0.54
CA PRO A 42 -8.58 14.79 -0.14
C PRO A 42 -9.46 14.18 -1.24
N LYS A 43 -9.15 14.48 -2.51
CA LYS A 43 -9.85 13.93 -3.68
C LYS A 43 -9.45 12.49 -4.02
N THR A 44 -8.38 11.95 -3.42
CA THR A 44 -7.92 10.60 -3.71
C THR A 44 -8.91 9.57 -3.18
N GLN A 45 -9.41 8.74 -4.08
CA GLN A 45 -10.21 7.56 -3.74
C GLN A 45 -9.28 6.37 -3.47
N VAL A 46 -9.53 5.64 -2.39
CA VAL A 46 -8.70 4.49 -2.00
C VAL A 46 -9.53 3.22 -2.10
N ALA A 47 -9.04 2.23 -2.83
CA ALA A 47 -9.59 0.88 -2.88
C ALA A 47 -8.49 -0.12 -2.51
N PHE A 48 -8.83 -1.11 -1.69
CA PHE A 48 -7.88 -2.09 -1.17
C PHE A 48 -8.48 -3.51 -1.14
N GLY A 49 -7.65 -4.53 -0.91
CA GLY A 49 -8.08 -5.94 -0.86
C GLY A 49 -8.11 -6.64 -2.22
N ILE A 50 -7.63 -5.99 -3.30
CA ILE A 50 -7.66 -6.59 -4.64
C ILE A 50 -6.55 -7.63 -4.76
N LEU A 51 -6.93 -8.90 -4.88
CA LEU A 51 -5.99 -10.03 -4.93
C LEU A 51 -5.04 -10.04 -3.71
N GLU A 52 -5.57 -9.70 -2.53
CA GLU A 52 -4.81 -9.59 -1.28
C GLU A 52 -3.98 -10.85 -1.01
N ASP A 53 -4.60 -12.03 -1.06
CA ASP A 53 -3.92 -13.31 -0.83
C ASP A 53 -2.72 -13.52 -1.77
N LYS A 54 -2.90 -13.24 -3.06
CA LYS A 54 -1.81 -13.38 -4.05
C LYS A 54 -0.70 -12.39 -3.80
N CYS A 55 -1.03 -11.14 -3.47
CA CYS A 55 -0.04 -10.10 -3.17
C CYS A 55 0.75 -10.43 -1.90
N GLN A 56 0.09 -10.98 -0.87
CA GLN A 56 0.71 -11.40 0.37
C GLN A 56 1.62 -12.62 0.16
N GLN A 57 1.17 -13.61 -0.62
CA GLN A 57 1.96 -14.82 -0.91
C GLN A 57 3.30 -14.47 -1.57
N ILE A 58 3.31 -13.55 -2.54
CA ILE A 58 4.55 -13.12 -3.21
C ILE A 58 5.59 -12.58 -2.21
N LEU A 59 5.14 -11.78 -1.23
CA LEU A 59 6.03 -11.24 -0.20
C LEU A 59 6.53 -12.34 0.75
N GLN A 60 5.65 -13.24 1.16
CA GLN A 60 6.02 -14.37 2.02
C GLN A 60 7.05 -15.28 1.35
N ASP A 61 6.82 -15.64 0.09
CA ASP A 61 7.73 -16.47 -0.71
C ASP A 61 9.09 -15.79 -0.91
N PHE A 62 9.09 -14.49 -1.19
CA PHE A 62 10.33 -13.72 -1.32
C PHE A 62 11.17 -13.75 -0.04
N PHE A 63 10.55 -13.49 1.12
CA PHE A 63 11.27 -13.52 2.39
C PHE A 63 11.60 -14.93 2.88
N ALA A 64 10.83 -15.95 2.52
CA ALA A 64 11.18 -17.34 2.78
C ALA A 64 12.44 -17.72 2.00
N LYS A 65 12.51 -17.39 0.69
CA LYS A 65 13.67 -17.65 -0.18
C LYS A 65 14.94 -16.88 0.18
N ARG A 66 14.84 -15.75 0.90
CA ARG A 66 16.02 -14.99 1.37
C ARG A 66 16.55 -15.44 2.73
N ARG A 67 15.73 -16.14 3.52
CA ARG A 67 16.07 -16.56 4.88
C ARG A 67 16.60 -17.99 4.95
N ASN A 68 16.33 -18.79 3.91
CA ASN A 68 16.87 -20.12 3.67
C ASN A 68 17.82 -20.07 2.49
#